data_AF-A0A948W8G4-F1
#
_entry.id   AF-A0A948W8G4-F1
#
_cell.length_a   1.000
_cell.length_b   1.000
_cell.length_c   1.000
_cell.angle_alpha   90.00
_cell.angle_beta   90.00
_cell.angle_gamma   90.00
#
_symmetry.space_group_name_H-M   'P 1'
#
loop_
_entity.id
_entity.type
_entity.pdbx_description
1 polymer ?
#
loop_
_entity_poly.entity_id
_entity_poly.type
_entity_poly.pdbx_seq_one_letter_code
_entity_poly.pdbx_strand_id
1 'polypeptide(L)'
;MAVKQHRHYEDCLKALGCEVRRLPALDEFPDAVFVEDTAIVLDEMAIMTRPGAASRRGEVASVAAALKPYRNLTVIESPGLLDGGDVLRIGKRIYVGLSMRSNPEAVEQLHNILDPYGYTITSVSMKDCLHLKSAATQIAENKLLINREWVDAKDFEAAGLLDVDMIDVDPAEPFAANALMIGRAVVYPAAFPKTRSRLESQGILIRVVDTSELAKAEGGVTCCSLIFTA
;
A
#
# COMPACT_ATOMS: atom_id res chain seq x y z
N MET A 1 20.82 -6.12 10.33
CA MET A 1 20.54 -4.75 9.85
C MET A 1 19.03 -4.48 9.80
N ALA A 2 18.24 -5.36 9.16
CA ALA A 2 16.78 -5.22 8.99
C ALA A 2 16.00 -4.84 10.27
N VAL A 3 16.26 -5.50 11.41
CA VAL A 3 15.61 -5.18 12.69
C VAL A 3 15.80 -3.72 13.12
N LYS A 4 16.98 -3.13 12.87
CA LYS A 4 17.27 -1.73 13.20
C LYS A 4 16.50 -0.79 12.28
N GLN A 5 16.48 -1.09 10.98
CA GLN A 5 15.73 -0.32 9.99
C GLN A 5 14.23 -0.34 10.27
N HIS A 6 13.66 -1.53 10.56
CA HIS A 6 12.24 -1.66 10.92
C HIS A 6 11.89 -0.91 12.21
N ARG A 7 12.76 -0.94 13.23
CA ARG A 7 12.55 -0.13 14.44
C ARG A 7 12.56 1.37 14.13
N HIS A 8 13.49 1.82 13.29
CA HIS A 8 13.54 3.23 12.88
C HIS A 8 12.30 3.66 12.10
N TYR A 9 11.78 2.79 11.24
CA TYR A 9 10.50 2.99 10.56
C TYR A 9 9.34 3.15 11.56
N GLU A 10 9.21 2.27 12.55
CA GLU A 10 8.18 2.42 13.59
C GLU A 10 8.34 3.71 14.41
N ASP A 11 9.57 4.08 14.76
CA ASP A 11 9.82 5.31 15.50
C ASP A 11 9.49 6.55 14.67
N CYS A 12 9.68 6.49 13.35
CA CYS A 12 9.20 7.50 12.41
C CYS A 12 7.67 7.64 12.45
N LEU A 13 6.93 6.52 12.41
CA LEU A 13 5.47 6.53 12.52
C LEU A 13 4.99 7.12 13.85
N LYS A 14 5.62 6.75 14.97
CA LYS A 14 5.31 7.31 16.30
C LYS A 14 5.57 8.81 16.35
N ALA A 15 6.68 9.28 15.78
CA ALA A 15 7.00 10.70 15.71
C ALA A 15 6.01 11.50 14.84
N LEU A 16 5.32 10.84 13.92
CA LEU A 16 4.22 11.40 13.13
C LEU A 16 2.86 11.33 13.84
N GLY A 17 2.81 10.83 15.08
CA GLY A 17 1.62 10.79 15.92
C GLY A 17 0.84 9.47 15.87
N CYS A 18 1.35 8.44 15.20
CA CYS A 18 0.71 7.13 15.19
C CYS A 18 0.95 6.38 16.51
N GLU A 19 -0.10 5.73 17.02
CA GLU A 19 0.08 4.63 17.96
C GLU A 19 0.49 3.38 17.15
N VAL A 20 1.65 2.81 17.44
CA VAL A 20 2.17 1.64 16.72
C VAL A 20 1.91 0.38 17.51
N ARG A 21 1.04 -0.50 16.98
CA ARG A 21 0.79 -1.83 17.50
C ARG A 21 1.61 -2.88 16.75
N ARG A 22 2.75 -3.26 17.31
CA ARG A 22 3.59 -4.33 16.76
C ARG A 22 2.97 -5.70 17.05
N LEU A 23 2.86 -6.54 16.02
CA LEU A 23 2.45 -7.94 16.16
C LEU A 23 3.64 -8.87 16.46
N PRO A 24 3.42 -10.03 17.10
CA PRO A 24 4.45 -11.05 17.24
C PRO A 24 4.99 -11.50 15.87
N ALA A 25 6.27 -11.84 15.83
CA ALA A 25 6.87 -12.46 14.64
C ALA A 25 6.25 -13.83 14.38
N LEU A 26 6.18 -14.21 13.11
CA LEU A 26 5.76 -15.55 12.67
C LEU A 26 6.96 -16.23 12.01
N ASP A 27 7.69 -17.05 12.76
CA ASP A 27 8.98 -17.62 12.33
C ASP A 27 8.87 -18.48 11.05
N GLU A 28 7.68 -19.03 10.76
CA GLU A 28 7.39 -19.82 9.56
C GLU A 28 7.13 -18.97 8.31
N PHE A 29 6.96 -17.64 8.46
CA PHE A 29 6.55 -16.72 7.41
C PHE A 29 7.56 -15.56 7.29
N PRO A 30 8.59 -15.69 6.43
CA PRO A 30 9.66 -14.68 6.31
C PRO A 30 9.13 -13.31 5.86
N ASP A 31 8.03 -13.30 5.10
CA ASP A 31 7.39 -12.09 4.56
C ASP A 31 6.30 -11.51 5.49
N ALA A 32 6.08 -12.08 6.68
CA ALA A 32 5.05 -11.60 7.61
C ALA A 32 5.28 -10.17 8.13
N VAL A 33 6.46 -9.61 7.92
CA VAL A 33 6.72 -8.18 8.15
C VAL A 33 5.94 -7.29 7.18
N PHE A 34 5.60 -7.80 5.99
CA PHE A 34 4.83 -7.09 4.95
C PHE A 34 3.32 -7.25 5.17
N VAL A 35 2.85 -6.76 6.32
CA VAL A 35 1.45 -6.88 6.76
C VAL A 35 0.44 -6.23 5.81
N GLU A 36 0.86 -5.27 4.99
CA GLU A 36 0.03 -4.61 3.97
C GLU A 36 -0.70 -5.62 3.08
N ASP A 37 -0.04 -6.72 2.72
CA ASP A 37 -0.60 -7.65 1.77
C ASP A 37 -1.77 -8.46 2.32
N THR A 38 -1.95 -8.49 3.64
CA THR A 38 -2.89 -9.38 4.34
C THR A 38 -4.27 -8.77 4.56
N ALA A 39 -4.41 -7.45 4.47
CA ALA A 39 -5.69 -6.77 4.75
C ALA A 39 -5.79 -5.40 4.06
N ILE A 40 -7.03 -4.98 3.81
CA ILE A 40 -7.40 -3.61 3.49
C ILE A 40 -8.22 -3.08 4.65
N VAL A 41 -7.81 -1.97 5.25
CA VAL A 41 -8.54 -1.37 6.38
C VAL A 41 -9.26 -0.12 5.90
N LEU A 42 -10.59 -0.17 5.94
CA LEU A 42 -11.50 0.92 5.60
C LEU A 42 -12.18 1.45 6.86
N ASP A 43 -12.97 2.51 6.70
CA ASP A 43 -13.63 3.16 7.84
C ASP A 43 -14.72 2.24 8.41
N GLU A 44 -15.39 1.47 7.56
CA GLU A 44 -16.50 0.60 7.92
C GLU A 44 -16.08 -0.84 8.30
N MET A 45 -14.99 -1.33 7.71
CA MET A 45 -14.58 -2.73 7.86
C MET A 45 -13.09 -2.93 7.56
N ALA A 46 -12.57 -4.10 7.93
CA ALA A 46 -11.33 -4.63 7.40
C ALA A 46 -11.65 -5.83 6.49
N ILE A 47 -11.11 -5.81 5.28
CA ILE A 47 -11.20 -6.91 4.33
C ILE A 47 -9.89 -7.67 4.40
N MET A 48 -9.94 -8.87 4.96
CA MET A 48 -8.81 -9.78 4.96
C MET A 48 -8.63 -10.31 3.54
N THR A 49 -7.43 -10.15 3.01
CA THR A 49 -7.12 -10.55 1.64
C THR A 49 -6.93 -12.06 1.55
N ARG A 50 -6.75 -12.53 0.31
CA ARG A 50 -6.33 -13.90 0.04
C ARG A 50 -5.04 -13.86 -0.77
N PRO A 51 -3.86 -13.82 -0.11
CA PRO A 51 -2.61 -13.60 -0.79
C PRO A 51 -2.39 -14.53 -1.98
N GLY A 52 -1.92 -13.96 -3.09
CA GLY A 52 -1.63 -14.69 -4.32
C GLY A 52 -0.57 -15.76 -4.11
N ALA A 53 0.48 -15.40 -3.36
CA ALA A 53 1.49 -16.34 -2.90
C ALA A 53 0.91 -17.28 -1.84
N ALA A 54 0.76 -18.57 -2.18
CA ALA A 54 0.18 -19.57 -1.28
C ALA A 54 0.94 -19.68 0.06
N SER A 55 2.26 -19.48 0.05
CA SER A 55 3.12 -19.46 1.25
C SER A 55 2.74 -18.36 2.24
N ARG A 56 2.12 -17.27 1.79
CA ARG A 56 1.78 -16.10 2.62
C ARG A 56 0.36 -16.15 3.20
N ARG A 57 -0.49 -17.07 2.76
CA ARG A 57 -1.90 -17.14 3.20
C ARG A 57 -2.06 -17.39 4.71
N GLY A 58 -1.07 -18.03 5.34
CA GLY A 58 -1.08 -18.25 6.80
C GLY A 58 -0.85 -16.97 7.62
N GLU A 59 -0.34 -15.90 7.02
CA GLU A 59 -0.07 -14.62 7.69
C GLU A 59 -1.36 -13.88 8.08
N VAL A 60 -2.43 -14.08 7.29
CA VAL A 60 -3.70 -13.37 7.40
C VAL A 60 -4.36 -13.53 8.77
N ALA A 61 -4.26 -14.71 9.39
CA ALA A 61 -4.92 -15.00 10.66
C ALA A 61 -4.40 -14.12 11.81
N SER A 62 -3.09 -13.84 11.84
CA SER A 62 -2.46 -12.99 12.86
C SER A 62 -2.97 -11.55 12.77
N VAL A 63 -3.04 -11.01 11.54
CA VAL A 63 -3.53 -9.65 11.29
C VAL A 63 -5.04 -9.54 11.53
N ALA A 64 -5.83 -10.55 11.14
CA ALA A 64 -7.27 -10.60 11.44
C ALA A 64 -7.54 -10.49 12.94
N ALA A 65 -6.81 -11.25 13.76
CA ALA A 65 -6.95 -11.22 15.22
C ALA A 65 -6.63 -9.83 15.79
N ALA A 66 -5.65 -9.14 15.21
CA ALA A 66 -5.27 -7.78 15.62
C ALA A 66 -6.28 -6.71 15.21
N LEU A 67 -6.96 -6.86 14.07
CA LEU A 67 -7.94 -5.90 13.54
C LEU A 67 -9.35 -6.09 14.10
N LYS A 68 -9.71 -7.30 14.55
CA LYS A 68 -11.03 -7.63 15.10
C LYS A 68 -11.57 -6.66 16.16
N PRO A 69 -10.75 -6.09 17.07
CA PRO A 69 -11.25 -5.11 18.04
C PRO A 69 -11.63 -3.76 17.43
N TYR A 70 -11.12 -3.43 16.24
CA TYR A 70 -11.29 -2.11 15.60
C TYR A 70 -12.31 -2.12 14.47
N ARG A 71 -12.48 -3.26 13.79
CA ARG A 71 -13.33 -3.36 12.59
C ARG A 71 -14.08 -4.69 12.53
N ASN A 72 -15.25 -4.65 11.89
CA ASN A 72 -15.88 -5.86 11.37
C ASN A 72 -14.98 -6.45 10.27
N LEU A 73 -14.84 -7.77 10.27
CA LEU A 73 -13.97 -8.47 9.32
C LEU A 73 -14.80 -9.12 8.22
N THR A 74 -14.40 -8.86 6.98
CA THR A 74 -14.83 -9.57 5.77
C THR A 74 -13.61 -10.23 5.15
N VAL A 75 -13.78 -11.21 4.27
CA VAL A 75 -12.68 -11.95 3.64
C VAL A 75 -12.86 -11.98 2.12
N ILE A 76 -11.74 -12.01 1.39
CA ILE A 76 -11.72 -12.43 -0.01
C ILE A 76 -11.72 -13.96 -0.06
N GLU A 77 -12.69 -14.54 -0.75
CA GLU A 77 -12.87 -15.97 -0.90
C GLU A 77 -12.29 -16.49 -2.22
N SER A 78 -12.00 -17.79 -2.27
CA SER A 78 -11.62 -18.46 -3.52
C SER A 78 -12.77 -18.37 -4.54
N PRO A 79 -12.50 -18.15 -5.84
CA PRO A 79 -11.19 -18.14 -6.52
C PRO A 79 -10.45 -16.79 -6.48
N GLY A 80 -10.94 -15.79 -5.75
CA GLY A 80 -10.29 -14.50 -5.57
C GLY A 80 -8.87 -14.64 -5.00
N LEU A 81 -7.97 -13.84 -5.57
CA LEU A 81 -6.61 -13.60 -5.09
C LEU A 81 -6.45 -12.09 -4.96
N LEU A 82 -5.89 -11.65 -3.83
CA LEU A 82 -5.66 -10.24 -3.57
C LEU A 82 -4.47 -10.12 -2.63
N ASP A 83 -3.51 -9.28 -3.00
CA ASP A 83 -2.50 -8.74 -2.09
C ASP A 83 -2.85 -7.27 -1.83
N GLY A 84 -2.86 -6.83 -0.58
CA GLY A 84 -3.15 -5.43 -0.23
C GLY A 84 -2.15 -4.42 -0.81
N GLY A 85 -0.93 -4.84 -1.20
CA GLY A 85 0.01 -4.04 -1.99
C GLY A 85 -0.55 -3.59 -3.34
N ASP A 86 -1.46 -4.36 -3.94
CA ASP A 86 -2.16 -4.01 -5.19
C ASP A 86 -3.31 -3.02 -5.00
N VAL A 87 -3.65 -2.68 -3.76
CA VAL A 87 -4.82 -1.85 -3.46
C VAL A 87 -4.39 -0.45 -3.01
N LEU A 88 -4.70 0.53 -3.85
CA LEU A 88 -4.54 1.96 -3.55
C LEU A 88 -5.91 2.58 -3.27
N ARG A 89 -6.10 3.09 -2.04
CA ARG A 89 -7.30 3.82 -1.62
C ARG A 89 -7.05 5.33 -1.69
N ILE A 90 -7.92 6.06 -2.38
CA ILE A 90 -8.00 7.53 -2.36
C ILE A 90 -9.43 7.93 -2.01
N GLY A 91 -9.66 8.23 -0.73
CA GLY A 91 -11.02 8.46 -0.21
C GLY A 91 -11.91 7.23 -0.38
N LYS A 92 -12.99 7.37 -1.17
CA LYS A 92 -13.92 6.29 -1.55
C LYS A 92 -13.58 5.62 -2.89
N ARG A 93 -12.47 6.00 -3.52
CA ARG A 93 -11.99 5.36 -4.75
C ARG A 93 -10.94 4.32 -4.40
N ILE A 94 -11.06 3.14 -4.98
CA ILE A 94 -10.12 2.04 -4.81
C ILE A 94 -9.60 1.65 -6.19
N TYR A 95 -8.28 1.62 -6.32
CA TYR A 95 -7.59 1.12 -7.49
C TYR A 95 -6.99 -0.23 -7.16
N VAL A 96 -7.18 -1.20 -8.04
CA VAL A 96 -6.66 -2.56 -7.85
C VAL A 96 -5.78 -2.93 -9.02
N GLY A 97 -4.48 -3.12 -8.76
CA GLY A 97 -3.55 -3.63 -9.74
C GLY A 97 -3.87 -5.08 -10.09
N LEU A 98 -4.00 -5.39 -11.38
CA LEU A 98 -4.12 -6.78 -11.83
C LEU A 98 -2.72 -7.38 -12.01
N SER A 99 -2.45 -8.47 -11.32
CA SER A 99 -1.13 -9.09 -11.23
C SER A 99 -1.23 -10.61 -11.05
N MET A 100 -0.09 -11.28 -10.89
CA MET A 100 -0.06 -12.67 -10.42
C MET A 100 -0.55 -12.81 -8.97
N ARG A 101 -0.67 -11.69 -8.24
CA ARG A 101 -1.08 -11.62 -6.85
C ARG A 101 -2.55 -11.27 -6.67
N SER A 102 -3.10 -10.48 -7.59
CA SER A 102 -4.47 -9.97 -7.53
C SER A 102 -5.22 -10.18 -8.84
N ASN A 103 -6.42 -10.79 -8.78
CA ASN A 103 -7.17 -11.22 -9.97
C ASN A 103 -8.56 -10.56 -10.10
N PRO A 104 -9.19 -10.63 -11.29
CA PRO A 104 -10.51 -10.06 -11.52
C PRO A 104 -11.61 -10.56 -10.57
N GLU A 105 -11.53 -11.82 -10.12
CA GLU A 105 -12.52 -12.40 -9.20
C GLU A 105 -12.48 -11.73 -7.81
N ALA A 106 -11.30 -11.32 -7.35
CA ALA A 106 -11.20 -10.51 -6.13
C ALA A 106 -11.72 -9.08 -6.34
N VAL A 107 -11.52 -8.49 -7.52
CA VAL A 107 -12.07 -7.16 -7.85
C VAL A 107 -13.60 -7.19 -7.81
N GLU A 108 -14.22 -8.21 -8.39
CA GLU A 108 -15.68 -8.40 -8.33
C GLU A 108 -16.17 -8.56 -6.87
N GLN A 109 -15.47 -9.33 -6.06
CA GLN A 109 -15.81 -9.46 -4.64
C GLN A 109 -15.69 -8.13 -3.90
N LEU A 110 -14.61 -7.37 -4.11
CA LEU A 110 -14.46 -6.04 -3.52
C LEU A 110 -15.62 -5.12 -3.94
N HIS A 111 -16.04 -5.15 -5.21
CA HIS A 111 -17.18 -4.37 -5.67
C HIS A 111 -18.44 -4.73 -4.89
N ASN A 112 -18.77 -6.02 -4.79
CA ASN A 112 -19.96 -6.48 -4.06
C ASN A 112 -19.92 -6.14 -2.56
N ILE A 113 -18.73 -6.23 -1.94
CA ILE A 113 -18.53 -5.91 -0.52
C ILE A 113 -18.70 -4.41 -0.26
N LEU A 114 -18.25 -3.56 -1.19
CA LEU A 114 -18.08 -2.12 -0.96
C LEU A 114 -19.12 -1.23 -1.64
N ASP A 115 -19.89 -1.74 -2.59
CA ASP A 115 -21.00 -1.04 -3.25
C ASP A 115 -22.00 -0.43 -2.24
N PRO A 116 -22.43 -1.14 -1.17
CA PRO A 116 -23.32 -0.56 -0.16
C PRO A 116 -22.75 0.65 0.59
N TYR A 117 -21.43 0.85 0.53
CA TYR A 117 -20.71 1.93 1.23
C TYR A 117 -20.23 3.04 0.29
N GLY A 118 -20.67 3.01 -0.98
CA GLY A 118 -20.42 4.04 -1.97
C GLY A 118 -18.97 4.09 -2.47
N TYR A 119 -18.23 2.99 -2.39
CA TYR A 119 -16.90 2.94 -2.99
C TYR A 119 -16.99 2.65 -4.49
N THR A 120 -16.09 3.25 -5.25
CA THR A 120 -15.86 2.90 -6.66
C THR A 120 -14.55 2.13 -6.79
N ILE A 121 -14.53 1.12 -7.65
CA ILE A 121 -13.33 0.32 -7.87
C ILE A 121 -12.92 0.40 -9.34
N THR A 122 -11.62 0.56 -9.57
CA THR A 122 -11.01 0.63 -10.90
C THR A 122 -9.85 -0.36 -10.97
N SER A 123 -9.92 -1.30 -11.90
CA SER A 123 -8.80 -2.18 -12.19
C SER A 123 -7.73 -1.42 -12.96
N VAL A 124 -6.47 -1.60 -12.58
CA VAL A 124 -5.31 -0.95 -13.21
C VAL A 124 -4.44 -2.02 -13.85
N SER A 125 -4.11 -1.83 -15.12
CA SER A 125 -3.15 -2.69 -15.81
C SER A 125 -1.73 -2.27 -15.45
N MET A 126 -0.86 -3.25 -15.19
CA MET A 126 0.50 -3.00 -14.70
C MET A 126 1.54 -3.70 -15.56
N LYS A 127 2.74 -3.12 -15.67
CA LYS A 127 3.94 -3.76 -16.21
C LYS A 127 5.13 -3.61 -15.27
N ASP A 128 6.03 -4.59 -15.29
CA ASP A 128 7.36 -4.54 -14.68
C ASP A 128 7.40 -4.19 -13.17
N CYS A 129 6.29 -4.38 -12.45
CA CYS A 129 6.18 -4.19 -11.01
C CYS A 129 5.40 -5.34 -10.35
N LEU A 130 5.72 -5.64 -9.08
CA LEU A 130 5.07 -6.72 -8.34
C LEU A 130 3.65 -6.32 -7.89
N HIS A 131 3.51 -5.10 -7.39
CA HIS A 131 2.27 -4.56 -6.83
C HIS A 131 1.99 -3.14 -7.34
N LEU A 132 0.72 -2.74 -7.36
CA LEU A 132 0.31 -1.39 -7.74
C LEU A 132 1.05 -0.29 -6.98
N LYS A 133 1.23 -0.44 -5.66
CA LYS A 133 1.92 0.56 -4.84
C LYS A 133 3.43 0.62 -5.06
N SER A 134 4.01 -0.26 -5.87
CA SER A 134 5.37 -0.09 -6.40
C SER A 134 5.41 0.91 -7.55
N ALA A 135 4.28 1.16 -8.22
CA ALA A 135 4.14 2.07 -9.35
C ALA A 135 3.37 3.36 -9.03
N ALA A 136 2.47 3.36 -8.05
CA ALA A 136 1.67 4.53 -7.70
C ALA A 136 1.29 4.61 -6.22
N THR A 137 1.47 5.77 -5.58
CA THR A 137 1.01 6.03 -4.20
C THR A 137 0.48 7.45 -4.03
N GLN A 138 -0.49 7.62 -3.12
CA GLN A 138 -0.98 8.94 -2.74
C GLN A 138 0.05 9.61 -1.82
N ILE A 139 0.37 10.87 -2.12
CA ILE A 139 1.40 11.66 -1.41
C ILE A 139 0.87 12.99 -0.85
N ALA A 140 -0.34 13.40 -1.26
CA ALA A 140 -1.14 14.45 -0.64
C ALA A 140 -2.62 14.21 -0.99
N GLU A 141 -3.53 15.00 -0.40
CA GLU A 141 -4.98 14.89 -0.64
C GLU A 141 -5.34 14.74 -2.14
N ASN A 142 -4.76 15.60 -2.98
CA ASN A 142 -4.95 15.58 -4.43
C ASN A 142 -3.63 15.39 -5.20
N LYS A 143 -2.68 14.61 -4.67
CA LYS A 143 -1.42 14.34 -5.38
C LYS A 143 -1.05 12.86 -5.38
N LEU A 144 -0.63 12.38 -6.54
CA LEU A 144 -0.20 11.00 -6.77
C LEU A 144 1.27 10.99 -7.22
N LEU A 145 2.10 10.16 -6.60
CA LEU A 145 3.41 9.82 -7.12
C LEU A 145 3.23 8.62 -8.06
N ILE A 146 3.72 8.71 -9.29
CA ILE A 146 3.47 7.71 -10.32
C ILE A 146 4.72 7.36 -11.12
N ASN A 147 4.83 6.08 -11.50
CA ASN A 147 5.71 5.60 -12.54
C ASN A 147 4.88 5.26 -13.79
N ARG A 148 4.83 6.20 -14.75
CA ARG A 148 4.07 6.06 -16.01
C ARG A 148 4.59 4.98 -16.95
N GLU A 149 5.81 4.49 -16.72
CA GLU A 149 6.25 3.31 -17.45
C GLU A 149 5.47 2.09 -16.96
N TRP A 150 5.14 1.99 -15.68
CA TRP A 150 4.54 0.79 -15.10
C TRP A 150 3.01 0.77 -15.09
N VAL A 151 2.37 1.93 -15.18
CA VAL A 151 0.90 2.09 -15.19
C VAL A 151 0.47 3.24 -16.11
N ASP A 152 -0.74 3.17 -16.68
CA ASP A 152 -1.31 4.28 -17.45
C ASP A 152 -1.96 5.31 -16.52
N ALA A 153 -1.55 6.58 -16.64
CA ALA A 153 -2.13 7.69 -15.88
C ALA A 153 -3.66 7.81 -16.09
N LYS A 154 -4.17 7.39 -17.25
CA LYS A 154 -5.60 7.44 -17.58
C LYS A 154 -6.46 6.59 -16.64
N ASP A 155 -5.93 5.51 -16.09
CA ASP A 155 -6.66 4.65 -15.16
C ASP A 155 -7.00 5.43 -13.86
N PHE A 156 -6.17 6.41 -13.51
CA PHE A 156 -6.40 7.29 -12.36
C PHE A 156 -7.30 8.48 -12.71
N GLU A 157 -7.11 9.09 -13.89
CA GLU A 157 -7.91 10.22 -14.38
C GLU A 157 -9.38 9.86 -14.62
N ALA A 158 -9.64 8.71 -15.26
CA ALA A 158 -10.97 8.24 -15.66
C ALA A 158 -11.92 7.99 -14.47
N ALA A 159 -11.36 7.76 -13.27
CA ALA A 159 -12.12 7.58 -12.04
C ALA A 159 -12.62 8.91 -11.42
N GLY A 160 -12.57 10.01 -12.18
CA GLY A 160 -13.03 11.32 -11.74
C GLY A 160 -12.05 12.02 -10.80
N LEU A 161 -10.75 11.73 -10.93
CA LEU A 161 -9.66 12.48 -10.32
C LEU A 161 -9.29 13.71 -11.17
N LEU A 162 -10.29 14.45 -11.69
CA LEU A 162 -10.06 15.59 -12.59
C LEU A 162 -9.18 16.70 -11.98
N ASP A 163 -8.86 16.62 -10.68
CA ASP A 163 -8.02 17.56 -9.94
C ASP A 163 -6.79 16.91 -9.24
N VAL A 164 -6.36 15.70 -9.61
CA VAL A 164 -5.16 15.09 -9.00
C VAL A 164 -3.91 15.44 -9.80
N ASP A 165 -2.99 16.18 -9.16
CA ASP A 165 -1.67 16.43 -9.72
C ASP A 165 -0.81 15.17 -9.59
N MET A 166 -0.29 14.69 -10.72
CA MET A 166 0.64 13.57 -10.73
C MET A 166 2.08 14.07 -10.77
N ILE A 167 2.93 13.51 -9.91
CA ILE A 167 4.37 13.73 -9.91
C ILE A 167 5.03 12.44 -10.39
N ASP A 168 5.82 12.54 -11.46
CA ASP A 168 6.55 11.39 -11.98
C ASP A 168 7.81 11.10 -11.16
N VAL A 169 8.05 9.82 -10.91
CA VAL A 169 9.35 9.34 -10.40
C VAL A 169 10.49 9.77 -11.32
N ASP A 170 11.70 9.90 -10.77
CA ASP A 170 12.86 10.10 -11.62
C ASP A 170 13.10 8.86 -12.50
N PRO A 171 13.34 8.99 -13.82
CA PRO A 171 13.57 7.84 -14.68
C PRO A 171 14.76 6.96 -14.26
N ALA A 172 15.72 7.51 -13.51
CA ALA A 172 16.84 6.74 -12.96
C ALA A 172 16.49 5.98 -11.66
N GLU A 173 15.29 6.17 -11.12
CA GLU A 173 14.80 5.59 -9.86
C GLU A 173 13.40 4.96 -10.04
N PRO A 174 13.23 3.95 -10.90
CA PRO A 174 11.90 3.45 -11.29
C PRO A 174 11.09 2.85 -10.11
N PHE A 175 11.76 2.36 -9.07
CA PHE A 175 11.13 1.81 -7.86
C PHE A 175 10.71 2.88 -6.83
N ALA A 176 10.81 4.16 -7.19
CA ALA A 176 10.64 5.26 -6.25
C ALA A 176 9.19 5.64 -5.95
N ALA A 177 8.21 4.98 -6.57
CA ALA A 177 6.81 5.34 -6.39
C ALA A 177 6.18 4.80 -5.09
N ASN A 178 6.88 3.93 -4.35
CA ASN A 178 6.41 3.47 -3.04
C ASN A 178 6.67 4.52 -1.95
N ALA A 179 5.63 5.24 -1.56
CA ALA A 179 5.65 6.29 -0.56
C ALA A 179 4.46 6.15 0.39
N LEU A 180 4.66 6.38 1.70
CA LEU A 180 3.61 6.22 2.70
C LEU A 180 3.19 7.58 3.27
N MET A 181 2.00 8.05 2.94
CA MET A 181 1.43 9.28 3.48
C MET A 181 0.85 9.07 4.88
N ILE A 182 1.29 9.88 5.85
CA ILE A 182 0.78 9.93 7.23
C ILE A 182 0.47 11.39 7.58
N GLY A 183 -0.82 11.72 7.70
CA GLY A 183 -1.25 13.10 7.88
C GLY A 183 -0.76 13.99 6.74
N ARG A 184 0.11 14.98 7.05
CA ARG A 184 0.70 15.88 6.05
C ARG A 184 2.12 15.49 5.62
N ALA A 185 2.68 14.42 6.18
CA ALA A 185 4.03 13.97 5.87
C ALA A 185 4.00 12.69 5.01
N VAL A 186 5.08 12.46 4.28
CA VAL A 186 5.29 11.24 3.49
C VAL A 186 6.55 10.56 4.00
N VAL A 187 6.41 9.35 4.55
CA VAL A 187 7.53 8.46 4.86
C VAL A 187 8.06 7.91 3.54
N TYR A 188 9.37 8.04 3.32
CA TYR A 188 9.98 7.82 2.02
C TYR A 188 11.35 7.13 2.15
N PRO A 189 11.69 6.18 1.27
CA PRO A 189 12.97 5.48 1.33
C PRO A 189 14.15 6.39 1.00
N ALA A 190 15.27 6.21 1.69
CA ALA A 190 16.51 6.96 1.47
C ALA A 190 17.17 6.70 0.09
N ALA A 191 16.79 5.61 -0.58
CA ALA A 191 17.42 5.13 -1.81
C ALA A 191 17.13 6.01 -3.05
N PHE A 192 16.13 6.88 -3.00
CA PHE A 192 15.63 7.62 -4.18
C PHE A 192 15.75 9.15 -4.01
N PRO A 193 16.98 9.70 -3.89
CA PRO A 193 17.20 11.11 -3.62
C PRO A 193 16.71 12.05 -4.73
N LYS A 194 16.71 11.63 -6.00
CA LYS A 194 16.25 12.49 -7.11
C LYS A 194 14.74 12.67 -7.07
N THR A 195 14.00 11.57 -6.92
CA THR A 195 12.54 11.60 -6.77
C THR A 195 12.15 12.33 -5.49
N ARG A 196 12.87 12.09 -4.38
CA ARG A 196 12.68 12.86 -3.14
C ARG A 196 12.81 14.37 -3.39
N SER A 197 13.86 14.80 -4.10
CA SER A 197 14.08 16.22 -4.39
C SER A 197 12.94 16.82 -5.22
N ARG A 198 12.35 16.07 -6.16
CA ARG A 198 11.15 16.48 -6.90
C ARG A 198 9.96 16.66 -5.96
N LEU A 199 9.71 15.71 -5.06
CA LEU A 199 8.62 15.78 -4.07
C LEU A 199 8.79 16.99 -3.15
N GLU A 200 9.98 17.21 -2.60
CA GLU A 200 10.29 18.34 -1.72
C GLU A 200 10.13 19.68 -2.44
N SER A 201 10.52 19.77 -3.72
CA SER A 201 10.32 20.99 -4.54
C SER A 201 8.85 21.34 -4.77
N GLN A 202 7.95 20.35 -4.63
CA GLN A 202 6.50 20.49 -4.73
C GLN A 202 5.84 20.71 -3.36
N GLY A 203 6.64 20.96 -2.32
CA GLY A 203 6.17 21.24 -0.96
C GLY A 203 5.74 20.00 -0.17
N ILE A 204 6.04 18.79 -0.64
CA ILE A 204 5.73 17.56 0.11
C ILE A 204 6.69 17.43 1.29
N LEU A 205 6.14 17.26 2.50
CA LEU A 205 6.93 17.09 3.71
C LEU A 205 7.44 15.65 3.82
N ILE A 206 8.71 15.42 3.48
CA ILE A 206 9.30 14.08 3.52
C ILE A 206 9.84 13.71 4.92
N ARG A 207 9.69 12.43 5.29
CA ARG A 207 10.42 11.76 6.37
C ARG A 207 11.20 10.59 5.77
N VAL A 208 12.52 10.74 5.74
CA VAL A 208 13.38 9.74 5.12
C VAL A 208 13.64 8.59 6.09
N VAL A 209 13.51 7.37 5.61
CA VAL A 209 13.87 6.13 6.34
C VAL A 209 14.76 5.25 5.47
N ASP A 210 15.73 4.58 6.07
CA ASP A 210 16.52 3.55 5.38
C ASP A 210 15.78 2.21 5.47
N THR A 211 15.37 1.69 4.31
CA THR A 211 14.67 0.40 4.15
C THR A 211 15.44 -0.56 3.25
N SER A 212 16.76 -0.35 3.08
CA SER A 212 17.58 -1.11 2.13
C SER A 212 17.59 -2.63 2.34
N GLU A 213 17.37 -3.13 3.56
CA GLU A 213 17.26 -4.58 3.80
C GLU A 213 15.88 -5.13 3.43
N LEU A 214 14.82 -4.34 3.60
CA LEU A 214 13.45 -4.71 3.19
C LEU A 214 13.34 -4.73 1.67
N ALA A 215 14.02 -3.79 1.01
CA ALA A 215 14.07 -3.70 -0.45
C ALA A 215 14.69 -4.95 -1.12
N LYS A 216 15.54 -5.71 -0.41
CA LYS A 216 16.09 -7.00 -0.92
C LYS A 216 15.01 -8.07 -1.09
N ALA A 217 13.88 -7.93 -0.40
CA ALA A 217 12.69 -8.77 -0.53
C ALA A 217 11.55 -8.04 -1.26
N GLU A 218 11.88 -7.04 -2.08
CA GLU A 218 10.93 -6.21 -2.84
C GLU A 218 9.96 -5.40 -1.95
N GLY A 219 10.27 -5.25 -0.66
CA GLY A 219 9.45 -4.50 0.29
C GLY A 219 9.69 -2.99 0.27
N GLY A 220 8.60 -2.22 0.32
CA GLY A 220 8.57 -0.77 0.44
C GLY A 220 8.16 -0.24 1.82
N VAL A 221 8.03 1.09 1.93
CA VAL A 221 7.59 1.77 3.17
C VAL A 221 6.09 1.60 3.43
N THR A 222 5.29 1.34 2.39
CA THR A 222 3.85 1.01 2.56
C THR A 222 3.68 -0.40 3.11
N CYS A 223 4.54 -1.34 2.70
CA CYS A 223 4.36 -2.77 2.93
C CYS A 223 4.34 -3.17 4.41
N CYS A 224 5.07 -2.43 5.26
CA CYS A 224 5.30 -2.80 6.66
C CYS A 224 4.22 -2.34 7.64
N SER A 225 3.11 -1.77 7.16
CA SER A 225 2.06 -1.27 8.05
C SER A 225 0.66 -1.31 7.42
N LEU A 226 -0.34 -1.28 8.30
CA LEU A 226 -1.72 -0.96 7.96
C LEU A 226 -2.09 0.31 8.72
N ILE A 227 -2.38 1.40 7.98
CA ILE A 227 -2.67 2.70 8.57
C ILE A 227 -4.16 2.95 8.56
N PHE A 228 -4.73 3.20 9.73
CA PHE A 228 -6.15 3.54 9.91
C PHE A 228 -6.36 4.30 11.22
N THR A 229 -7.49 5.00 11.32
CA THR A 229 -7.95 5.61 12.57
C THR A 229 -8.70 4.57 13.39
N ALA A 230 -8.31 4.34 14.65
CA ALA A 230 -8.96 3.37 15.52
C ALA A 230 -10.45 3.66 15.70
#